data_AF-A0A412HUZ1-F1
#
_entry.id   AF-A0A412HUZ1-F1
#
_cell.length_a   1.000
_cell.length_b   1.000
_cell.length_c   1.000
_cell.angle_alpha   90.00
_cell.angle_beta   90.00
_cell.angle_gamma   90.00
#
_symmetry.space_group_name_H-M   'P 1'
#
loop_
_entity.id
_entity.type
_entity.pdbx_description
1 polymer ?
#
loop_
_entity_poly.entity_id
_entity_poly.type
_entity_poly.pdbx_seq_one_letter_code
_entity_poly.pdbx_strand_id
1 'polypeptide(L)'
;MKKFAQHLREKGYAENTVNSYAFAIDQLINRIQSLTNQSLLAHKEWLVSSFAPKTANSRIGAINAYLDYIAFDGIRLKGVKIQQKPFLDNIISNEQYAQLKDGLKGDNNLFWYFVVRYLGCTGARVSELRQFRAKHAFDGYMDIVSKGQKLRRVWIPEILCRETKDWMPERDHGALLFPGKGENAISSRGIALGLKRAAIRYGVDPNVVYPHSFRHLFAKNFIDRNPDISLLADLMGHESIETTRIYLRRTANEQRAAVDEAVNW
;
A
#
# COMPACT_ATOMS: atom_id res chain seq x y z
N MET A 1 6.19 -28.47 -4.78
CA MET A 1 5.92 -27.22 -4.04
C MET A 1 7.07 -26.71 -3.19
N LYS A 2 7.55 -27.45 -2.18
CA LYS A 2 8.69 -27.01 -1.34
C LYS A 2 9.94 -26.61 -2.14
N LYS A 3 10.32 -27.39 -3.16
CA LYS A 3 11.46 -27.09 -4.05
C LYS A 3 11.29 -25.80 -4.88
N PHE A 4 10.09 -25.54 -5.39
CA PHE A 4 9.80 -24.32 -6.13
C PHE A 4 9.81 -23.08 -5.23
N ALA A 5 9.25 -23.17 -4.02
CA ALA A 5 9.31 -22.08 -3.04
C ALA A 5 10.77 -21.76 -2.66
N GLN A 6 11.60 -22.78 -2.50
CA GLN A 6 13.03 -22.61 -2.23
C GLN A 6 13.76 -21.92 -3.38
N HIS A 7 13.52 -22.35 -4.62
CA HIS A 7 14.07 -21.70 -5.83
C HIS A 7 13.69 -20.21 -5.91
N LEU A 8 12.45 -19.85 -5.57
CA LEU A 8 12.05 -18.44 -5.53
C LEU A 8 12.82 -17.65 -4.47
N ARG A 9 13.07 -18.24 -3.29
CA ARG A 9 13.87 -17.60 -2.24
C ARG A 9 15.32 -17.40 -2.66
N GLU A 10 15.93 -18.38 -3.30
CA GLU A 10 17.29 -18.30 -3.85
C GLU A 10 17.41 -17.21 -4.91
N LYS A 11 16.35 -16.98 -5.68
CA LYS A 11 16.24 -15.84 -6.61
C LYS A 11 15.94 -14.49 -5.93
N GLY A 12 15.90 -14.41 -4.60
CA GLY A 12 15.70 -13.17 -3.86
C GLY A 12 14.25 -12.65 -3.86
N TYR A 13 13.26 -13.49 -4.13
CA TYR A 13 11.85 -13.10 -4.04
C TYR A 13 11.47 -12.84 -2.57
N ALA A 14 10.57 -11.87 -2.35
CA ALA A 14 10.05 -11.60 -1.01
C ALA A 14 9.14 -12.75 -0.54
N GLU A 15 9.12 -13.04 0.76
CA GLU A 15 8.35 -14.17 1.31
C GLU A 15 6.85 -14.12 0.96
N ASN A 16 6.26 -12.91 0.94
CA ASN A 16 4.87 -12.74 0.49
C ASN A 16 4.67 -13.13 -0.98
N THR A 17 5.64 -12.86 -1.84
CA THR A 17 5.60 -13.27 -3.25
C THR A 17 5.76 -14.77 -3.38
N VAL A 18 6.67 -15.38 -2.61
CA VAL A 18 6.86 -16.83 -2.56
C VAL A 18 5.55 -17.52 -2.16
N ASN A 19 4.91 -17.05 -1.09
CA ASN A 19 3.64 -17.60 -0.61
C ASN A 19 2.51 -17.42 -1.65
N SER A 20 2.42 -16.25 -2.28
CA SER A 20 1.42 -16.00 -3.33
C SER A 20 1.65 -16.89 -4.55
N TYR A 21 2.90 -17.15 -4.92
CA TYR A 21 3.24 -17.99 -6.07
C TYR A 21 2.94 -19.45 -5.74
N ALA A 22 3.37 -19.93 -4.57
CA ALA A 22 3.07 -21.27 -4.11
C ALA A 22 1.55 -21.54 -4.12
N PHE A 23 0.76 -20.62 -3.56
CA PHE A 23 -0.70 -20.74 -3.58
C PHE A 23 -1.29 -20.82 -5.00
N ALA A 24 -0.78 -20.01 -5.94
CA ALA A 24 -1.25 -20.04 -7.32
C ALA A 24 -0.96 -21.39 -8.01
N ILE A 25 0.18 -22.00 -7.70
CA ILE A 25 0.54 -23.31 -8.26
C ILE A 25 -0.24 -24.44 -7.59
N ASP A 26 -0.43 -24.40 -6.27
CA ASP A 26 -1.31 -25.37 -5.58
C ASP A 26 -2.71 -25.33 -6.18
N GLN A 27 -3.23 -24.13 -6.46
CA GLN A 27 -4.51 -23.95 -7.11
C GLN A 27 -4.54 -24.51 -8.54
N LEU A 28 -3.45 -24.37 -9.31
CA LEU A 28 -3.34 -24.97 -10.64
C LEU A 28 -3.37 -26.49 -10.54
N ILE A 29 -2.47 -27.07 -9.74
CA ILE A 29 -2.29 -28.52 -9.62
C ILE A 29 -3.56 -29.19 -9.10
N ASN A 30 -4.27 -28.59 -8.15
CA ASN A 30 -5.52 -29.15 -7.64
C ASN A 30 -6.69 -29.11 -8.64
N ARG A 31 -6.56 -28.37 -9.74
CA ARG A 31 -7.62 -28.23 -10.76
C ARG A 31 -7.35 -29.00 -12.05
N ILE A 32 -6.11 -29.39 -12.32
CA ILE A 32 -5.73 -30.07 -13.55
C ILE A 32 -5.33 -31.51 -13.26
N GLN A 33 -5.72 -32.45 -14.12
CA GLN A 33 -5.27 -33.84 -14.02
C GLN A 33 -3.83 -33.99 -14.55
N SER A 34 -3.50 -33.28 -15.63
CA SER A 34 -2.19 -33.28 -16.27
C SER A 34 -1.81 -31.88 -16.73
N LEU A 35 -0.50 -31.62 -16.76
CA LEU A 35 0.04 -30.34 -17.23
C LEU A 35 0.20 -30.37 -18.74
N THR A 36 -0.73 -29.72 -19.46
CA THR A 36 -0.75 -29.64 -20.92
C THR A 36 -1.13 -28.22 -21.35
N ASN A 37 -0.87 -27.88 -22.61
CA ASN A 37 -1.29 -26.58 -23.15
C ASN A 37 -2.81 -26.36 -23.01
N GLN A 38 -3.60 -27.42 -23.19
CA GLN A 38 -5.05 -27.36 -23.05
C GLN A 38 -5.48 -27.11 -21.60
N SER A 39 -4.88 -27.79 -20.62
CA SER A 39 -5.23 -27.60 -19.21
C SER A 39 -4.79 -26.23 -18.68
N LEU A 40 -3.67 -25.70 -19.19
CA LEU A 40 -3.22 -24.34 -18.89
C LEU A 40 -4.18 -23.27 -19.43
N LEU A 41 -4.67 -23.42 -20.67
CA LEU A 41 -5.65 -22.50 -21.26
C LEU A 41 -6.99 -22.55 -20.52
N ALA A 42 -7.50 -23.74 -20.23
CA ALA A 42 -8.73 -23.91 -19.46
C ALA A 42 -8.62 -23.32 -18.05
N HIS A 43 -7.46 -23.49 -17.39
CA HIS A 43 -7.21 -22.87 -16.09
C HIS A 43 -7.15 -21.34 -16.19
N LYS A 44 -6.55 -20.80 -17.26
CA LYS A 44 -6.55 -19.35 -17.52
C LYS A 44 -7.98 -18.83 -17.67
N GLU A 45 -8.82 -19.46 -18.48
CA GLU A 45 -10.22 -19.05 -18.66
C GLU A 45 -10.97 -19.00 -17.33
N TRP A 46 -10.78 -20.02 -16.50
CA TRP A 46 -11.32 -20.04 -15.14
C TRP A 46 -10.78 -18.90 -14.26
N LEU A 47 -9.49 -18.58 -14.34
CA LEU A 47 -8.91 -17.45 -13.60
C LEU A 47 -9.55 -16.12 -14.00
N VAL A 48 -9.81 -15.93 -15.30
CA VAL A 48 -10.42 -14.70 -15.82
C VAL A 48 -11.89 -14.57 -15.44
N SER A 49 -12.63 -15.69 -15.42
CA SER A 49 -14.05 -15.67 -15.03
C SER A 49 -14.26 -15.57 -13.51
N SER A 50 -13.32 -16.08 -12.72
CA SER A 50 -13.49 -16.20 -11.27
C SER A 50 -12.83 -15.08 -10.46
N PHE A 51 -11.91 -14.32 -11.05
CA PHE A 51 -11.14 -13.31 -10.32
C PHE A 51 -11.03 -11.99 -11.09
N ALA A 52 -10.85 -10.90 -10.35
CA ALA A 52 -10.50 -9.61 -10.94
C ALA A 52 -9.24 -9.73 -11.82
N PRO A 53 -9.17 -9.01 -12.96
CA PRO A 53 -8.07 -9.15 -13.92
C PRO A 53 -6.66 -9.04 -13.32
N LYS A 54 -6.48 -8.17 -12.31
CA LYS A 54 -5.20 -8.00 -11.61
C LYS A 54 -4.78 -9.27 -10.85
N THR A 55 -5.73 -9.92 -10.19
CA THR A 55 -5.51 -11.19 -9.48
C THR A 55 -5.22 -12.31 -10.47
N ALA A 56 -5.98 -12.40 -11.56
CA ALA A 56 -5.74 -13.36 -12.64
C ALA A 56 -4.33 -13.21 -13.22
N ASN A 57 -3.90 -11.99 -13.54
CA ASN A 57 -2.56 -11.70 -14.04
C ASN A 57 -1.45 -12.05 -13.05
N SER A 58 -1.65 -11.78 -11.75
CA SER A 58 -0.69 -12.18 -10.72
C SER A 58 -0.51 -13.71 -10.67
N ARG A 59 -1.60 -14.47 -10.81
CA ARG A 59 -1.56 -15.95 -10.82
C ARG A 59 -0.97 -16.49 -12.11
N ILE A 60 -1.31 -15.89 -13.26
CA ILE A 60 -0.68 -16.19 -14.56
C ILE A 60 0.84 -16.00 -14.49
N GLY A 61 1.31 -14.91 -13.87
CA GLY A 61 2.74 -14.68 -13.67
C GLY A 61 3.41 -15.76 -12.82
N ALA A 62 2.77 -16.17 -11.72
CA ALA A 62 3.25 -17.28 -10.90
C ALA A 62 3.30 -18.61 -11.67
N ILE A 63 2.27 -18.91 -12.45
CA ILE A 63 2.19 -20.09 -13.31
C ILE A 63 3.34 -20.08 -14.32
N ASN A 64 3.56 -18.99 -15.06
CA ASN A 64 4.66 -18.92 -16.01
C ASN A 64 6.03 -19.12 -15.35
N ALA A 65 6.25 -18.52 -14.18
CA ALA A 65 7.49 -18.73 -13.42
C ALA A 65 7.70 -20.19 -12.98
N TYR A 66 6.61 -20.90 -12.69
CA TYR A 66 6.65 -22.33 -12.38
C TYR A 66 6.92 -23.18 -13.62
N LEU A 67 6.29 -22.86 -14.75
CA LEU A 67 6.52 -23.53 -16.04
C LEU A 67 7.99 -23.39 -16.46
N ASP A 68 8.59 -22.21 -16.26
CA ASP A 68 10.02 -22.00 -16.50
C ASP A 68 10.89 -22.83 -15.55
N TYR A 69 10.53 -22.90 -14.27
CA TYR A 69 11.27 -23.68 -13.26
C TYR A 69 11.30 -25.18 -13.57
N ILE A 70 10.21 -25.75 -14.08
CA ILE A 70 10.16 -27.18 -14.45
C ILE A 70 10.60 -27.43 -15.90
N ALA A 71 11.08 -26.40 -16.62
CA ALA A 71 11.42 -26.48 -18.03
C ALA A 71 10.28 -27.05 -18.89
N PHE A 72 9.04 -26.63 -18.63
CA PHE A 72 7.87 -27.10 -19.37
C PHE A 72 7.96 -26.67 -20.84
N ASP A 73 8.04 -27.67 -21.72
CA ASP A 73 8.00 -27.50 -23.17
C ASP A 73 6.56 -27.27 -23.64
N GLY A 74 6.20 -25.99 -23.75
CA GLY A 74 4.85 -25.59 -24.10
C GLY A 74 4.61 -24.10 -23.91
N ILE A 75 3.33 -23.73 -23.88
CA ILE A 75 2.95 -22.32 -23.91
C ILE A 75 3.32 -21.58 -22.62
N ARG A 76 3.39 -20.24 -22.73
CA ARG A 76 3.27 -19.32 -21.61
C ARG A 76 1.96 -18.55 -21.71
N LEU A 77 1.29 -18.42 -20.58
CA LEU A 77 0.00 -17.76 -20.50
C LEU A 77 0.19 -16.25 -20.64
N LYS A 78 -0.42 -15.66 -21.66
CA LYS A 78 -0.50 -14.19 -21.80
C LYS A 78 -1.46 -13.63 -20.77
N GLY A 79 -1.06 -12.55 -20.09
CA GLY A 79 -1.92 -11.80 -19.19
C GLY A 79 -3.13 -11.17 -19.91
N VAL A 80 -4.19 -10.93 -19.16
CA VAL A 80 -5.36 -10.16 -19.59
C VAL A 80 -5.00 -8.68 -19.64
N LYS A 81 -5.40 -7.98 -20.71
CA LYS A 81 -5.25 -6.53 -20.80
C LYS A 81 -6.15 -5.86 -19.78
N ILE A 82 -5.58 -4.99 -18.95
CA ILE A 82 -6.31 -4.19 -17.97
C ILE A 82 -6.26 -2.74 -18.43
N GLN A 83 -7.41 -2.16 -18.76
CA GLN A 83 -7.49 -0.71 -18.94
C GLN A 83 -7.42 -0.07 -17.56
N GLN A 84 -6.45 0.82 -17.34
CA GLN A 84 -6.39 1.58 -16.10
C GLN A 84 -7.51 2.61 -16.11
N LYS A 85 -8.28 2.71 -15.02
CA LYS A 85 -9.23 3.83 -14.86
C LYS A 85 -8.46 5.17 -14.89
N PRO A 86 -8.96 6.19 -15.60
CA PRO A 86 -8.29 7.48 -15.69
C PRO A 86 -8.41 8.31 -14.40
N PHE A 87 -9.33 7.94 -13.51
CA PHE A 87 -9.56 8.56 -12.20
C PHE A 87 -9.35 7.55 -11.06
N LEU A 88 -9.23 8.08 -9.86
CA LEU A 88 -9.15 7.29 -8.64
C LEU A 88 -10.48 7.28 -7.90
N ASP A 89 -10.84 6.09 -7.44
CA ASP A 89 -11.96 5.85 -6.57
C ASP A 89 -11.45 5.65 -5.13
N ASN A 90 -12.27 5.99 -4.15
CA ASN A 90 -12.05 5.68 -2.74
C ASN A 90 -10.79 6.30 -2.12
N ILE A 91 -10.56 7.59 -2.35
CA ILE A 91 -9.53 8.38 -1.67
C ILE A 91 -10.19 9.27 -0.60
N ILE A 92 -9.58 9.34 0.57
CA ILE A 92 -10.01 10.16 1.69
C ILE A 92 -9.80 11.64 1.35
N SER A 93 -10.82 12.48 1.59
CA SER A 93 -10.72 13.92 1.41
C SER A 93 -10.02 14.59 2.60
N ASN A 94 -9.61 15.86 2.44
CA ASN A 94 -9.06 16.67 3.54
C ASN A 94 -10.06 16.84 4.69
N GLU A 95 -11.35 17.00 4.36
CA GLU A 95 -12.44 17.12 5.34
C GLU A 95 -12.61 15.82 6.14
N GLN A 96 -12.67 14.68 5.45
CA GLN A 96 -12.78 13.37 6.09
C GLN A 96 -11.56 13.05 6.96
N TYR A 97 -10.37 13.45 6.51
CA TYR A 97 -9.14 13.35 7.30
C TYR A 97 -9.20 14.20 8.56
N ALA A 98 -9.66 15.46 8.45
CA ALA A 98 -9.83 16.34 9.59
C ALA A 98 -10.85 15.78 10.59
N GLN A 99 -12.01 15.31 10.10
CA GLN A 99 -13.06 14.67 10.90
C GLN A 99 -12.51 13.47 11.71
N LEU A 100 -11.74 12.58 11.06
CA LEU A 100 -11.09 11.47 11.75
C LEU A 100 -10.07 11.93 12.78
N LYS A 101 -9.17 12.84 12.41
CA LYS A 101 -8.12 13.39 13.27
C LYS A 101 -8.73 14.04 14.52
N ASP A 102 -9.73 14.89 14.34
CA ASP A 102 -10.29 15.70 15.40
C ASP A 102 -11.21 14.88 16.30
N GLY A 103 -11.98 13.95 15.74
CA GLY A 103 -12.75 12.97 16.52
C GLY A 103 -11.87 12.09 17.41
N LEU A 104 -10.76 11.56 16.85
CA LEU A 104 -9.79 10.77 17.62
C LEU A 104 -9.13 11.57 18.75
N LYS A 105 -8.82 12.85 18.49
CA LYS A 105 -8.24 13.74 19.51
C LYS A 105 -9.25 14.08 20.60
N GLY A 106 -10.50 14.38 20.22
CA GLY A 106 -11.58 14.71 21.16
C GLY A 106 -11.92 13.55 22.11
N ASP A 107 -11.87 12.32 21.60
CA ASP A 107 -12.05 11.10 22.41
C ASP A 107 -10.81 10.71 23.22
N ASN A 108 -9.76 11.54 23.22
CA ASN A 108 -8.45 11.26 23.80
C ASN A 108 -7.83 9.92 23.33
N ASN A 109 -8.18 9.46 22.12
CA ASN A 109 -7.66 8.25 21.52
C ASN A 109 -6.35 8.55 20.77
N LEU A 110 -5.34 8.96 21.55
CA LEU A 110 -4.08 9.48 21.03
C LEU A 110 -3.31 8.45 20.19
N PHE A 111 -3.40 7.16 20.52
CA PHE A 111 -2.77 6.11 19.71
C PHE A 111 -3.22 6.17 18.24
N TRP A 112 -4.54 6.14 18.00
CA TRP A 112 -5.07 6.16 16.64
C TRP A 112 -4.97 7.55 16.02
N TYR A 113 -5.03 8.62 16.82
CA TYR A 113 -4.72 9.97 16.37
C TYR A 113 -3.34 10.02 15.70
N PHE A 114 -2.28 9.55 16.38
CA PHE A 114 -0.93 9.54 15.82
C PHE A 114 -0.80 8.57 14.64
N VAL A 115 -1.49 7.43 14.62
CA VAL A 115 -1.54 6.57 13.42
C VAL A 115 -2.07 7.33 12.20
N VAL A 116 -3.18 8.05 12.35
CA VAL A 116 -3.79 8.87 11.27
C VAL A 116 -2.85 10.00 10.87
N ARG A 117 -2.28 10.72 11.84
CA ARG A 117 -1.33 11.81 11.60
C ARG A 117 -0.10 11.36 10.82
N TYR A 118 0.56 10.28 11.24
CA TYR A 118 1.74 9.79 10.54
C TYR A 118 1.41 9.30 9.12
N LEU A 119 0.28 8.62 8.92
CA LEU A 119 -0.17 8.21 7.59
C LEU A 119 -0.45 9.40 6.67
N GLY A 120 -1.09 10.45 7.18
CA GLY A 120 -1.46 11.64 6.39
C GLY A 120 -0.33 12.65 6.18
N CYS A 121 0.67 12.68 7.06
CA CYS A 121 1.70 13.73 7.05
C CYS A 121 3.09 13.30 6.56
N THR A 122 3.40 12.00 6.54
CA THR A 122 4.76 11.53 6.19
C THR A 122 4.86 10.90 4.81
N GLY A 123 3.72 10.52 4.22
CA GLY A 123 3.71 9.72 3.00
C GLY A 123 4.43 8.39 3.17
N ALA A 124 4.48 7.79 4.36
CA ALA A 124 5.05 6.46 4.60
C ALA A 124 4.10 5.34 4.13
N ARG A 125 4.64 4.18 3.73
CA ARG A 125 3.84 2.97 3.49
C ARG A 125 3.44 2.36 4.84
N VAL A 126 2.37 1.58 4.88
CA VAL A 126 1.97 0.90 6.13
C VAL A 126 3.06 -0.02 6.70
N SER A 127 3.87 -0.63 5.83
CA SER A 127 5.02 -1.45 6.24
C SER A 127 6.13 -0.64 6.90
N GLU A 128 6.26 0.63 6.54
CA GLU A 128 7.25 1.58 7.04
C GLU A 128 6.72 2.28 8.30
N LEU A 129 5.42 2.61 8.33
CA LEU A 129 4.74 3.15 9.51
C LEU A 129 5.00 2.29 10.76
N ARG A 130 4.94 0.96 10.58
CA ARG A 130 5.16 -0.03 11.64
C ARG A 130 6.58 -0.04 12.21
N GLN A 131 7.53 0.61 11.53
CA GLN A 131 8.94 0.66 11.92
C GLN A 131 9.28 1.96 12.65
N PHE A 132 8.37 2.94 12.73
CA PHE A 132 8.62 4.15 13.51
C PHE A 132 8.86 3.81 14.97
N ARG A 133 9.92 4.42 15.51
CA ARG A 133 10.30 4.39 16.92
C ARG A 133 10.26 5.81 17.48
N ALA A 134 10.20 5.94 18.79
CA ALA A 134 10.17 7.23 19.47
C ALA A 134 11.31 8.14 19.00
N LYS A 135 12.55 7.63 18.89
CA LYS A 135 13.72 8.38 18.40
C LYS A 135 13.50 9.12 17.08
N HIS A 136 12.74 8.55 16.14
CA HIS A 136 12.54 9.19 14.83
C HIS A 136 11.79 10.51 14.96
N ALA A 137 10.86 10.64 15.92
CA ALA A 137 10.18 11.90 16.21
C ALA A 137 11.12 12.95 16.85
N PHE A 138 12.17 12.50 17.55
CA PHE A 138 13.22 13.38 18.06
C PHE A 138 14.16 13.85 16.94
N ASP A 139 14.58 12.93 16.07
CA ASP A 139 15.48 13.18 14.95
C ASP A 139 14.80 13.97 13.81
N GLY A 140 13.47 13.91 13.71
CA GLY A 140 12.70 14.54 12.64
C GLY A 140 12.60 13.71 11.36
N TYR A 141 13.13 12.49 11.35
CA TYR A 141 13.11 11.62 10.18
C TYR A 141 13.29 10.13 10.53
N MET A 142 13.02 9.27 9.56
CA MET A 142 13.35 7.86 9.57
C MET A 142 13.99 7.46 8.24
N ASP A 143 15.18 6.88 8.31
CA ASP A 143 15.85 6.34 7.13
C ASP A 143 15.39 4.91 6.85
N ILE A 144 15.14 4.62 5.57
CA ILE A 144 14.63 3.35 5.08
C ILE A 144 15.57 2.83 3.99
N VAL A 145 16.00 1.59 4.12
CA VAL A 145 16.76 0.90 3.09
C VAL A 145 15.80 0.09 2.23
N SER A 146 15.71 0.45 0.95
CA SER A 146 14.86 -0.23 -0.04
C SER A 146 15.62 -1.35 -0.76
N LYS A 147 14.90 -2.16 -1.56
CA LYS A 147 15.54 -3.19 -2.40
C LYS A 147 16.58 -2.54 -3.31
N GLY A 148 17.79 -3.10 -3.36
CA GLY A 148 18.93 -2.51 -4.08
C GLY A 148 19.77 -1.54 -3.24
N GLN A 149 19.65 -1.55 -1.90
CA GLN A 149 20.44 -0.74 -0.97
C GLN A 149 20.29 0.79 -1.11
N LYS A 150 19.23 1.24 -1.78
CA LYS A 150 18.96 2.68 -1.87
C LYS A 150 18.39 3.19 -0.55
N LEU A 151 19.10 4.13 0.06
CA LEU A 151 18.69 4.86 1.25
C LEU A 151 17.63 5.89 0.85
N ARG A 152 16.51 5.90 1.58
CA ARG A 152 15.49 6.95 1.47
C ARG A 152 15.13 7.46 2.85
N ARG A 153 15.12 8.78 3.00
CA ARG A 153 14.68 9.45 4.22
C ARG A 153 13.19 9.78 4.16
N VAL A 154 12.44 9.39 5.18
CA VAL A 154 11.07 9.86 5.42
C VAL A 154 11.12 10.95 6.46
N TRP A 155 10.76 12.16 6.05
CA TRP A 155 10.70 13.32 6.95
C TRP A 155 9.41 13.32 7.77
N ILE A 156 9.54 13.74 9.04
CA ILE A 156 8.42 13.95 9.95
C ILE A 156 8.29 15.45 10.15
N PRO A 157 7.14 16.08 9.82
CA PRO A 157 6.96 17.51 9.98
C PRO A 157 7.20 17.96 11.44
N GLU A 158 7.83 19.12 11.64
CA GLU A 158 8.23 19.59 12.97
C GLU A 158 7.06 19.65 13.96
N ILE A 159 5.88 20.07 13.51
CA ILE A 159 4.65 20.11 14.32
C ILE A 159 4.29 18.69 14.81
N LEU A 160 4.39 17.69 13.93
CA LEU A 160 4.11 16.29 14.29
C LEU A 160 5.17 15.74 15.24
N CYS A 161 6.45 16.11 15.07
CA CYS A 161 7.50 15.78 16.03
C CYS A 161 7.18 16.33 17.42
N ARG A 162 6.82 17.61 17.53
CA ARG A 162 6.49 18.26 18.79
C ARG A 162 5.33 17.57 19.50
N GLU A 163 4.21 17.39 18.82
CA GLU A 163 3.05 16.69 19.39
C GLU A 163 3.36 15.24 19.77
N THR A 164 4.20 14.54 19.00
CA THR A 164 4.60 13.17 19.33
C THR A 164 5.42 13.14 20.63
N LYS A 165 6.30 14.13 20.84
CA LYS A 165 7.09 14.27 22.07
C LYS A 165 6.17 14.54 23.27
N ASP A 166 5.17 15.41 23.10
CA ASP A 166 4.20 15.72 24.15
C ASP A 166 3.32 14.52 24.52
N TRP A 167 2.99 13.67 23.55
CA TRP A 167 2.25 12.43 23.79
C TRP A 167 3.05 11.37 24.54
N MET A 168 4.37 11.38 24.39
CA MET A 168 5.26 10.32 24.89
C MET A 168 6.56 10.89 25.49
N PRO A 169 6.49 11.72 26.53
CA PRO A 169 7.65 12.41 27.08
C PRO A 169 8.69 11.45 27.70
N GLU A 170 8.25 10.28 28.18
CA GLU A 170 9.07 9.35 28.98
C GLU A 170 9.35 7.99 28.30
N ARG A 171 8.96 7.80 27.03
CA ARG A 171 9.26 6.51 26.37
C ARG A 171 10.74 6.42 26.03
N ASP A 172 11.30 5.24 26.25
CA ASP A 172 12.57 4.83 25.67
C ASP A 172 12.59 5.20 24.18
N HIS A 173 13.63 5.93 23.76
CA HIS A 173 13.88 6.32 22.38
C HIS A 173 13.86 5.11 21.43
N GLY A 174 14.24 3.93 21.92
CA GLY A 174 14.18 2.66 21.20
C GLY A 174 12.77 2.11 21.03
N ALA A 175 11.77 2.54 21.81
CA ALA A 175 10.43 1.95 21.79
C ALA A 175 9.72 2.19 20.45
N LEU A 176 8.93 1.20 20.03
CA LEU A 176 8.04 1.34 18.88
C LEU A 176 7.01 2.43 19.15
N LEU A 177 6.77 3.26 18.13
CA LEU A 177 5.76 4.30 18.20
C LEU A 177 4.34 3.69 18.21
N PHE A 178 4.16 2.64 17.40
CA PHE A 178 2.89 1.91 17.25
C PHE A 178 3.05 0.44 17.65
N PRO A 179 3.14 0.14 18.97
CA PRO A 179 3.22 -1.22 19.45
C PRO A 179 1.91 -2.00 19.18
N GLY A 180 2.06 -3.30 18.99
CA GLY A 180 0.98 -4.28 18.87
C GLY A 180 0.88 -5.14 20.13
N LYS A 181 0.65 -6.45 19.96
CA LYS A 181 0.71 -7.40 21.09
C LYS A 181 2.18 -7.75 21.41
N GLY A 182 2.55 -7.64 22.68
CA GLY A 182 3.92 -7.86 23.14
C GLY A 182 4.89 -6.80 22.61
N GLU A 183 6.12 -7.21 22.29
CA GLU A 183 7.17 -6.32 21.78
C GLU A 183 7.09 -6.06 20.26
N ASN A 184 6.09 -6.64 19.59
CA ASN A 184 5.94 -6.52 18.14
C ASN A 184 5.16 -5.26 17.75
N ALA A 185 5.49 -4.68 16.59
CA ALA A 185 4.69 -3.62 16.00
C ALA A 185 3.27 -4.09 15.64
N ILE A 186 2.29 -3.19 15.71
CA ILE A 186 0.93 -3.47 15.24
C ILE A 186 0.98 -4.00 13.80
N SER A 187 0.19 -5.04 13.49
CA SER A 187 0.20 -5.63 12.15
C SER A 187 -0.45 -4.70 11.13
N SER A 188 -0.08 -4.81 9.85
CA SER A 188 -0.73 -4.04 8.78
C SER A 188 -2.25 -4.29 8.72
N ARG A 189 -2.68 -5.53 9.01
CA ARG A 189 -4.09 -5.89 9.14
C ARG A 189 -4.73 -5.20 10.34
N GLY A 190 -4.04 -5.14 11.48
CA GLY A 190 -4.48 -4.44 12.68
C GLY A 190 -4.70 -2.95 12.43
N ILE A 191 -3.76 -2.30 11.72
CA ILE A 191 -3.90 -0.90 11.29
C ILE A 191 -5.14 -0.74 10.40
N ALA A 192 -5.28 -1.55 9.35
CA ALA A 192 -6.42 -1.46 8.43
C ALA A 192 -7.77 -1.65 9.15
N LEU A 193 -7.88 -2.60 10.07
CA LEU A 193 -9.11 -2.83 10.83
C LEU A 193 -9.39 -1.71 11.84
N GLY A 194 -8.37 -1.20 12.52
CA GLY A 194 -8.54 -0.09 13.45
C GLY A 194 -8.93 1.22 12.76
N LEU A 195 -8.34 1.50 11.59
CA LEU A 195 -8.74 2.61 10.73
C LEU A 195 -10.21 2.50 10.30
N LYS A 196 -10.66 1.32 9.89
CA LYS A 196 -12.09 1.09 9.55
C LYS A 196 -13.02 1.31 10.75
N ARG A 197 -12.62 0.89 11.95
CA ARG A 197 -13.40 1.14 13.17
C ARG A 197 -13.49 2.63 13.48
N ALA A 198 -12.39 3.37 13.35
CA ALA A 198 -12.40 4.82 13.50
C ALA A 198 -13.31 5.48 12.45
N ALA A 199 -13.24 5.06 11.18
CA ALA A 199 -14.11 5.55 10.12
C ALA A 199 -15.59 5.43 10.48
N ILE A 200 -16.03 4.23 10.88
CA ILE A 200 -17.41 3.97 11.30
C ILE A 200 -17.79 4.86 12.49
N ARG A 201 -16.93 4.96 13.50
CA ARG A 201 -17.20 5.74 14.73
C ARG A 201 -17.44 7.22 14.45
N TYR A 202 -16.66 7.81 13.54
CA TYR A 202 -16.74 9.24 13.25
C TYR A 202 -17.55 9.56 12.00
N GLY A 203 -18.29 8.60 11.42
CA GLY A 203 -19.18 8.85 10.28
C GLY A 203 -18.46 9.09 8.95
N VAL A 204 -17.25 8.55 8.78
CA VAL A 204 -16.49 8.62 7.51
C VAL A 204 -16.64 7.28 6.76
N ASP A 205 -16.79 7.34 5.43
CA ASP A 205 -16.91 6.13 4.60
C ASP A 205 -15.74 5.15 4.82
N PRO A 206 -15.96 3.95 5.37
CA PRO A 206 -14.91 2.99 5.66
C PRO A 206 -14.14 2.51 4.40
N ASN A 207 -14.72 2.67 3.21
CA ASN A 207 -14.07 2.28 1.96
C ASN A 207 -12.95 3.23 1.56
N VAL A 208 -12.97 4.49 2.01
CA VAL A 208 -11.91 5.46 1.72
C VAL A 208 -10.82 5.49 2.80
N VAL A 209 -11.02 4.83 3.94
CA VAL A 209 -10.13 4.92 5.10
C VAL A 209 -9.22 3.69 5.20
N TYR A 210 -8.11 3.73 4.45
CA TYR A 210 -7.07 2.69 4.46
C TYR A 210 -5.70 3.30 4.15
N PRO A 211 -4.56 2.67 4.52
CA PRO A 211 -3.25 3.33 4.49
C PRO A 211 -2.83 3.94 3.14
N HIS A 212 -3.17 3.29 2.02
CA HIS A 212 -2.83 3.83 0.70
C HIS A 212 -3.64 5.08 0.32
N SER A 213 -4.85 5.22 0.86
CA SER A 213 -5.68 6.41 0.70
C SER A 213 -5.04 7.63 1.38
N PHE A 214 -4.55 7.48 2.62
CA PHE A 214 -3.82 8.56 3.30
C PHE A 214 -2.51 8.93 2.60
N ARG A 215 -1.80 7.94 2.07
CA ARG A 215 -0.60 8.18 1.27
C ARG A 215 -0.91 9.01 0.01
N HIS A 216 -2.08 8.80 -0.59
CA HIS A 216 -2.55 9.62 -1.69
C HIS A 216 -2.90 11.04 -1.23
N LEU A 217 -3.61 11.17 -0.12
CA LEU A 217 -3.91 12.48 0.46
C LEU A 217 -2.63 13.28 0.69
N PHE A 218 -1.58 12.65 1.24
CA PHE A 218 -0.27 13.27 1.40
C PHE A 218 0.30 13.76 0.06
N ALA A 219 0.35 12.89 -0.96
CA ALA A 219 0.92 13.21 -2.26
C ALA A 219 0.22 14.40 -2.93
N LYS A 220 -1.12 14.39 -2.90
CA LYS A 220 -1.94 15.47 -3.44
C LYS A 220 -1.68 16.79 -2.69
N ASN A 221 -1.79 16.75 -1.36
CA ASN A 221 -1.56 17.93 -0.51
C ASN A 221 -0.15 18.50 -0.60
N PHE A 222 0.85 17.65 -0.85
CA PHE A 222 2.23 18.07 -1.09
C PHE A 222 2.31 18.82 -2.42
N ILE A 223 1.76 18.25 -3.49
CA ILE A 223 1.84 18.84 -4.84
C ILE A 223 1.06 20.13 -4.97
N ASP A 224 -0.10 20.21 -4.32
CA ASP A 224 -0.90 21.44 -4.26
C ASP A 224 -0.12 22.60 -3.64
N ARG A 225 0.89 22.32 -2.80
CA ARG A 225 1.75 23.32 -2.14
C ARG A 225 3.16 23.42 -2.74
N ASN A 226 3.63 22.39 -3.41
CA ASN A 226 4.95 22.28 -4.01
C ASN A 226 4.86 21.46 -5.30
N PRO A 227 4.93 22.07 -6.49
CA PRO A 227 4.71 21.39 -7.77
C PRO A 227 5.85 20.44 -8.19
N ASP A 228 6.91 20.26 -7.38
CA ASP A 228 8.02 19.36 -7.71
C ASP A 228 7.64 17.87 -7.53
N ILE A 229 7.22 17.27 -8.65
CA ILE A 229 6.87 15.84 -8.74
C ILE A 229 8.07 14.93 -8.52
N SER A 230 9.28 15.37 -8.91
CA SER A 230 10.51 14.59 -8.74
C SER A 230 10.85 14.45 -7.27
N LEU A 231 10.82 15.57 -6.53
CA LEU A 231 10.97 15.57 -5.08
C LEU A 231 9.91 14.69 -4.40
N LEU A 232 8.64 14.77 -4.81
CA LEU A 232 7.61 13.89 -4.28
C LEU A 232 7.92 12.41 -4.55
N ALA A 233 8.41 12.07 -5.74
CA ALA A 233 8.76 10.69 -6.09
C ALA A 233 9.89 10.15 -5.18
N ASP A 234 10.90 10.98 -4.90
CA ASP A 234 12.01 10.64 -4.01
C ASP A 234 11.52 10.44 -2.57
N LEU A 235 10.71 11.36 -2.04
CA LEU A 235 10.11 11.26 -0.70
C LEU A 235 9.24 10.00 -0.55
N MET A 236 8.47 9.68 -1.60
CA MET A 236 7.63 8.50 -1.65
C MET A 236 8.41 7.23 -2.01
N GLY A 237 9.69 7.31 -2.37
CA GLY A 237 10.54 6.20 -2.83
C GLY A 237 9.87 5.38 -3.91
N HIS A 238 9.48 6.07 -4.98
CA HIS A 238 9.01 5.45 -6.20
C HIS A 238 10.20 5.32 -7.17
N GLU A 239 10.43 4.10 -7.69
CA GLU A 239 11.50 3.87 -8.68
C GLU A 239 11.18 4.49 -10.05
N SER A 240 9.92 4.86 -10.29
CA SER A 240 9.48 5.52 -11.52
C SER A 240 8.51 6.64 -11.20
N ILE A 241 8.71 7.79 -11.87
CA ILE A 241 7.82 8.96 -11.85
C ILE A 241 6.38 8.56 -12.28
N GLU A 242 6.24 7.55 -13.12
CA GLU A 242 4.92 7.06 -13.55
C GLU A 242 4.08 6.52 -12.38
N THR A 243 4.75 5.96 -11.35
CA THR A 243 4.10 5.53 -10.11
C THR A 243 3.61 6.75 -9.30
N THR A 244 4.38 7.84 -9.31
CA THR A 244 3.97 9.12 -8.70
C THR A 244 2.80 9.75 -9.46
N ARG A 245 2.76 9.64 -10.80
CA ARG A 245 1.65 10.15 -11.63
C ARG A 245 0.31 9.51 -11.28
N ILE A 246 0.27 8.28 -10.77
CA ILE A 246 -0.96 7.66 -10.26
C ILE A 246 -1.55 8.51 -9.13
N TYR A 247 -0.72 9.05 -8.24
CA TYR A 247 -1.12 9.89 -7.10
C TYR A 247 -1.51 11.32 -7.49
N LEU A 248 -1.28 11.71 -8.74
CA LEU A 248 -1.68 13.01 -9.30
C LEU A 248 -3.02 12.92 -10.04
N ARG A 249 -3.62 11.73 -10.13
CA ARG A 249 -4.92 11.57 -10.78
C ARG A 249 -5.99 12.21 -9.92
N ARG A 250 -6.78 13.07 -10.54
CA ARG A 250 -7.99 13.63 -9.92
C ARG A 250 -8.98 12.51 -9.62
N THR A 251 -9.69 12.64 -8.51
CA THR A 251 -10.85 11.77 -8.22
C THR A 251 -11.97 12.05 -9.23
N ALA A 252 -12.94 11.14 -9.37
CA ALA A 252 -14.08 11.35 -10.25
C ALA A 252 -14.85 12.66 -9.91
N ASN A 253 -14.99 12.96 -8.61
CA ASN A 253 -15.63 14.18 -8.13
C ASN A 253 -14.84 15.44 -8.51
N GLU A 254 -13.51 15.39 -8.42
CA GLU A 254 -12.64 16.51 -8.83
C GLU A 254 -12.62 16.73 -10.33
N GLN A 255 -12.70 15.65 -11.12
CA GLN A 255 -12.83 15.76 -12.57
C GLN A 255 -14.17 16.42 -12.94
N ARG A 256 -15.26 15.99 -12.30
CA ARG A 256 -16.59 16.61 -12.47
C ARG A 256 -16.56 18.10 -12.10
N ALA A 257 -16.08 18.45 -10.91
CA ALA A 257 -16.01 19.84 -10.47
C ALA A 257 -15.19 20.73 -11.43
N ALA A 258 -14.07 20.21 -11.95
CA ALA A 258 -13.27 20.94 -12.93
C ALA A 258 -13.96 21.10 -14.30
N VAL A 259 -14.76 20.13 -14.71
CA VAL A 259 -15.59 20.24 -15.92
C VAL A 259 -16.72 21.26 -15.69
N ASP A 260 -17.41 21.19 -14.55
CA ASP A 260 -18.49 22.12 -14.19
C ASP A 260 -17.99 23.57 -14.10
N GLU A 261 -16.74 23.78 -13.66
CA GLU A 261 -16.08 25.09 -13.65
C GLU A 261 -15.68 25.55 -15.06
N ALA A 262 -15.16 24.65 -15.88
CA ALA A 262 -14.62 24.99 -17.20
C ALA A 262 -15.69 25.08 -18.30
N VAL A 263 -16.83 24.40 -18.16
CA VAL A 263 -17.89 24.28 -19.15
C VAL A 263 -19.17 24.89 -18.56
N ASN A 264 -19.31 26.21 -18.72
CA ASN A 264 -20.42 27.00 -18.17
C ASN A 264 -21.23 27.76 -19.24
N TRP A 265 -21.10 27.34 -20.51
CA TRP A 265 -21.83 27.86 -21.67
C TRP A 265 -23.01 26.99 -22.08
#